data_AF-A0A0F9MLW0-F1
#
_entry.id   AF-A0A0F9MLW0-F1
#
_cell.length_a   1.000
_cell.length_b   1.000
_cell.length_c   1.000
_cell.angle_alpha   90.00
_cell.angle_beta   90.00
_cell.angle_gamma   90.00
#
_symmetry.space_group_name_H-M   'P 1'
#
loop_
_entity.id
_entity.type
_entity.pdbx_description
1 polymer ?
#
loop_
_entity_poly.entity_id
_entity_poly.type
_entity_poly.pdbx_seq_one_letter_code
_entity_poly.pdbx_strand_id
1 'polypeptide(L)'
;AEDVESSEDGHVIWCLDSDLNEVATALETELGESDSTKLVWRPTTTTEMDLESMEKLMKLIDALEDDDDVQRVTSNFEASDEVMSQL
;
A
#
# COMPACT_ATOMS: atom_id res chain seq x y z
N ALA A 1 -16.16 -2.34 -6.94
CA ALA A 1 -14.77 -1.96 -7.29
C ALA A 1 -14.80 -0.63 -8.03
N GLU A 2 -13.91 0.28 -7.67
CA GLU A 2 -13.79 1.61 -8.27
C GLU A 2 -12.59 1.72 -9.21
N ASP A 3 -11.51 0.98 -8.92
CA ASP A 3 -10.27 1.02 -9.70
C ASP A 3 -9.58 -0.34 -9.64
N VAL A 4 -8.86 -0.70 -10.70
CA VAL A 4 -8.15 -1.99 -10.83
C VAL A 4 -6.81 -1.76 -11.49
N GLU A 5 -5.74 -2.10 -10.78
CA GLU A 5 -4.37 -2.05 -11.26
C GLU A 5 -3.90 -3.50 -11.49
N SER A 6 -3.41 -3.80 -12.69
CA SER A 6 -2.98 -5.16 -13.06
C SER A 6 -1.51 -5.17 -13.43
N SER A 7 -0.76 -6.10 -12.88
CA SER A 7 0.65 -6.36 -13.18
C SER A 7 0.88 -7.83 -13.51
N GLU A 8 2.12 -8.20 -13.82
CA GLU A 8 2.50 -9.61 -14.02
C GLU A 8 2.36 -10.43 -12.72
N ASP A 9 2.41 -9.76 -11.56
CA ASP A 9 2.36 -10.38 -10.23
C ASP A 9 0.92 -10.51 -9.68
N GLY A 10 -0.07 -9.90 -10.32
CA GLY A 10 -1.47 -10.02 -9.93
C GLY A 10 -2.34 -8.78 -10.19
N HIS A 11 -3.48 -8.72 -9.50
CA HIS A 11 -4.44 -7.63 -9.60
C HIS A 11 -4.66 -6.96 -8.24
N VAL A 12 -4.52 -5.65 -8.18
CA VAL A 12 -4.88 -4.83 -7.03
C VAL A 12 -6.19 -4.14 -7.33
N ILE A 13 -7.19 -4.37 -6.48
CA ILE A 13 -8.56 -3.88 -6.68
C ILE A 13 -8.89 -2.92 -5.56
N TRP A 14 -9.28 -1.70 -5.94
CA TRP A 14 -9.67 -0.65 -5.01
C TRP A 14 -11.19 -0.50 -4.98
N CYS A 15 -11.72 -0.18 -3.81
CA CYS A 15 -13.12 0.17 -3.60
C CYS A 15 -13.26 1.10 -2.40
N LEU A 16 -14.47 1.62 -2.20
CA LEU A 16 -14.83 2.31 -0.97
C LEU A 16 -14.68 1.40 0.24
N ASP A 17 -14.41 1.99 1.40
CA ASP A 17 -14.26 1.30 2.67
C ASP A 17 -15.53 0.55 3.08
N SER A 18 -16.70 1.11 2.76
CA SER A 18 -18.01 0.49 3.01
C SER A 18 -18.24 -0.79 2.21
N ASP A 19 -17.56 -0.93 1.06
CA ASP A 19 -17.85 -1.95 0.06
C ASP A 19 -16.85 -3.12 0.12
N LEU A 20 -15.82 -3.03 0.97
CA LEU A 20 -14.70 -3.96 1.00
C LEU A 20 -15.15 -5.43 1.12
N ASN A 21 -16.09 -5.71 2.04
CA ASN A 21 -16.57 -7.07 2.27
C ASN A 21 -17.37 -7.64 1.07
N GLU A 22 -18.25 -6.82 0.49
CA GLU A 22 -19.05 -7.22 -0.67
C GLU A 22 -18.15 -7.51 -1.88
N VAL A 23 -17.22 -6.60 -2.16
CA VAL A 23 -16.29 -6.73 -3.28
C VAL A 23 -15.37 -7.95 -3.09
N ALA A 24 -14.79 -8.13 -1.91
CA ALA A 24 -13.92 -9.27 -1.62
C ALA A 24 -14.65 -10.61 -1.77
N THR A 25 -15.85 -10.74 -1.19
CA THR A 25 -16.63 -11.99 -1.25
C THR A 25 -17.05 -12.34 -2.69
N ALA A 26 -17.44 -11.32 -3.48
CA ALA A 26 -17.81 -11.51 -4.87
C ALA A 26 -16.61 -11.98 -5.72
N LEU A 27 -15.42 -11.40 -5.49
CA LEU A 27 -14.19 -11.80 -6.16
C LEU A 27 -13.74 -13.20 -5.75
N GLU A 28 -13.84 -13.53 -4.45
CA GLU A 28 -13.47 -14.85 -3.94
C GLU A 28 -14.27 -15.98 -4.59
N THR A 29 -15.54 -15.74 -4.86
CA THR A 29 -16.41 -16.72 -5.53
C THR A 29 -15.97 -17.03 -6.96
N GLU A 30 -15.47 -16.02 -7.68
CA GLU A 30 -15.13 -16.13 -9.11
C GLU A 30 -13.65 -16.48 -9.35
N LEU A 31 -12.75 -15.96 -8.50
CA LEU A 31 -11.30 -15.99 -8.69
C LEU A 31 -10.55 -16.76 -7.59
N GLY A 32 -11.23 -17.10 -6.49
CA GLY A 32 -10.62 -17.69 -5.30
C GLY A 32 -10.13 -16.64 -4.30
N GLU A 33 -9.64 -17.12 -3.16
CA GLU A 33 -9.21 -16.27 -2.03
C GLU A 33 -8.13 -15.26 -2.45
N SER A 34 -8.30 -14.01 -2.04
CA SER A 34 -7.30 -12.96 -2.26
C SER A 34 -6.06 -13.17 -1.40
N ASP A 35 -4.87 -12.88 -1.92
CA ASP A 35 -3.64 -12.87 -1.11
C ASP A 35 -3.73 -11.90 0.08
N SER A 36 -4.44 -10.77 -0.09
CA SER A 36 -4.77 -9.89 1.02
C SER A 36 -6.01 -9.05 0.74
N THR A 37 -6.81 -8.80 1.79
CA THR A 37 -7.96 -7.88 1.78
C THR A 37 -7.87 -7.01 3.04
N LYS A 38 -7.75 -5.68 2.88
CA LYS A 38 -7.53 -4.76 4.01
C LYS A 38 -8.00 -3.34 3.73
N LEU A 39 -8.39 -2.63 4.80
CA LEU A 39 -8.64 -1.19 4.75
C LEU A 39 -7.29 -0.43 4.77
N VAL A 40 -7.08 0.41 3.76
CA VAL A 40 -5.87 1.23 3.65
C VAL A 40 -6.21 2.71 3.45
N TRP A 41 -5.26 3.56 3.78
CA TRP A 41 -5.34 4.99 3.45
C TRP A 41 -4.59 5.17 2.12
N ARG A 42 -5.29 5.49 1.03
CA ARG A 42 -4.66 5.75 -0.27
C ARG A 42 -4.33 7.24 -0.38
N PRO A 43 -3.04 7.63 -0.53
CA PRO A 43 -2.69 9.01 -0.81
C PRO A 43 -3.26 9.45 -2.16
N THR A 44 -3.81 10.66 -2.23
CA THR A 44 -4.28 11.26 -3.50
C THR A 44 -3.19 11.99 -4.26
N THR A 45 -2.06 12.27 -3.59
CA THR A 45 -0.88 12.94 -4.15
C THR A 45 0.37 12.29 -3.61
N THR A 46 1.34 12.04 -4.47
CA THR A 46 2.66 11.53 -4.08
C THR A 46 3.67 12.66 -3.93
N THR A 47 4.80 12.37 -3.28
CA THR A 47 5.93 13.29 -3.15
C THR A 47 7.20 12.55 -3.50
N GLU A 48 7.85 12.99 -4.58
CA GLU A 48 9.13 12.42 -5.01
C GLU A 48 10.22 12.71 -3.98
N MET A 49 10.99 11.71 -3.62
CA MET A 49 12.05 11.80 -2.61
C MET A 49 13.39 11.30 -3.15
N ASP A 50 14.45 12.01 -2.78
CA ASP A 50 15.83 11.57 -3.02
C ASP A 50 16.27 10.51 -2.00
N LEU A 51 17.41 9.87 -2.25
CA LEU A 51 17.96 8.81 -1.40
C LEU A 51 18.17 9.28 0.04
N GLU A 52 18.73 10.47 0.25
CA GLU A 52 19.01 10.98 1.60
C GLU A 52 17.71 11.17 2.40
N SER A 53 16.67 11.71 1.77
CA SER A 53 15.37 11.93 2.38
C SER A 53 14.66 10.60 2.64
N MET A 54 14.77 9.64 1.71
CA MET A 54 14.23 8.29 1.84
C MET A 54 14.87 7.52 2.99
N GLU A 55 16.20 7.55 3.14
CA GLU A 55 16.89 6.89 4.26
C GLU A 55 16.42 7.43 5.62
N LYS A 56 16.21 8.76 5.72
CA LYS A 56 15.69 9.38 6.94
C LYS A 56 14.24 9.00 7.20
N LEU A 57 13.43 8.91 6.15
CA LEU A 57 12.04 8.51 6.26
C LEU A 57 11.91 7.05 6.68
N MET A 58 12.69 6.14 6.09
CA MET A 58 12.69 4.73 6.47
C MET A 58 13.05 4.55 7.95
N LYS A 59 14.09 5.25 8.44
CA LYS A 59 14.42 5.23 9.88
C LYS A 59 13.29 5.75 10.77
N LEU A 60 12.51 6.72 10.30
CA LEU A 60 11.34 7.21 11.03
C LEU A 60 10.21 6.19 11.01
N ILE A 61 9.96 5.55 9.85
CA ILE A 61 8.96 4.50 9.72
C ILE A 61 9.31 3.34 10.66
N ASP A 62 10.54 2.84 10.61
CA ASP A 62 11.02 1.76 11.48
C ASP A 62 10.81 2.11 12.97
N ALA A 63 11.19 3.32 13.38
CA ALA A 63 11.01 3.77 14.76
C ALA A 63 9.54 3.90 15.19
N LEU A 64 8.63 4.16 14.26
CA LEU A 64 7.19 4.18 14.52
C LEU A 64 6.62 2.76 14.56
N GLU A 65 7.10 1.85 13.72
CA GLU A 65 6.66 0.46 13.68
C GLU A 65 7.15 -0.37 14.89
N ASP A 66 8.25 0.04 15.51
CA ASP A 66 8.76 -0.55 16.75
C ASP A 66 7.87 -0.25 17.98
N ASP A 67 6.94 0.70 17.89
CA ASP A 67 6.02 1.06 18.96
C ASP A 67 4.78 0.15 18.94
N ASP A 68 4.51 -0.54 20.05
CA ASP A 68 3.41 -1.49 20.19
C ASP A 68 2.02 -0.84 20.12
N ASP A 69 1.92 0.48 20.34
CA ASP A 69 0.69 1.24 20.16
C ASP A 69 0.43 1.62 18.69
N VAL A 70 1.42 1.52 17.81
CA VAL A 70 1.30 1.86 16.39
C VAL A 70 0.77 0.67 15.59
N GLN A 71 -0.43 0.83 15.03
CA GLN A 71 -1.08 -0.24 14.26
C GLN A 71 -0.66 -0.26 12.79
N ARG A 72 -0.38 0.90 12.19
CA ARG A 72 0.02 1.02 10.78
C ARG A 72 0.61 2.39 10.49
N VAL A 73 1.74 2.43 9.78
CA VAL A 73 2.29 3.65 9.18
C VAL A 73 1.84 3.75 7.72
N THR A 74 1.54 4.95 7.25
CA THR A 74 1.20 5.19 5.83
C THR A 74 1.81 6.51 5.40
N SER A 75 2.48 6.50 4.25
CA SER A 75 3.19 7.63 3.69
C SER A 75 2.87 7.76 2.20
N ASN A 76 3.12 8.94 1.65
CA ASN A 76 2.86 9.27 0.26
C ASN A 76 4.16 9.50 -0.55
N PHE A 77 5.28 8.93 -0.09
CA PHE A 77 6.53 9.06 -0.82
C PHE A 77 6.47 8.29 -2.14
N GLU A 78 7.25 8.76 -3.10
CA GLU A 78 7.53 8.08 -4.34
C GLU A 78 9.04 8.18 -4.58
N ALA A 79 9.66 7.07 -4.95
CA ALA A 79 11.09 6.99 -5.20
C ALA A 79 11.32 6.25 -6.51
N SER A 80 12.32 6.69 -7.27
CA SER A 80 12.70 6.01 -8.51
C SER A 80 13.27 4.62 -8.22
N ASP A 81 13.22 3.73 -9.21
CA ASP A 81 13.81 2.38 -9.10
C ASP A 81 15.29 2.41 -8.69
N GLU A 82 16.04 3.42 -9.16
CA GLU A 82 17.44 3.63 -8.79
C GLU A 82 17.61 3.90 -7.29
N VAL A 83 16.76 4.74 -6.70
CA VAL A 83 16.78 5.04 -5.26
C VAL A 83 16.32 3.82 -4.47
N MET A 84 15.26 3.16 -4.91
CA MET A 84 14.73 1.96 -4.26
C MET A 84 15.73 0.80 -4.27
N SER A 85 16.57 0.68 -5.31
CA SER A 85 17.61 -0.36 -5.39
C SER A 85 18.79 -0.15 -4.44
N GLN A 86 18.92 1.04 -3.84
CA GLN A 86 20.02 1.41 -2.95
C GLN A 86 19.64 1.37 -1.46
N LEU A 87 18.34 1.24 -1.16
CA LEU A 87 17.81 1.03 0.19
C LEU A 87 17.94 -0.45 0.60
#